data_AF-A0A914UGT0-F1
#
_entry.id   AF-A0A914UGT0-F1
#
_cell.length_a   1.000
_cell.length_b   1.000
_cell.length_c   1.000
_cell.angle_alpha   90.00
_cell.angle_beta   90.00
_cell.angle_gamma   90.00
#
_symmetry.space_group_name_H-M   'P 1'
#
loop_
_entity.id
_entity.type
_entity.pdbx_description
1 polymer ?
#
loop_
_entity_poly.entity_id
_entity_poly.type
_entity_poly.pdbx_seq_one_letter_code
_entity_poly.pdbx_strand_id
1 'polypeptide(L)'
;MALPVSMEDTELFGKTKCLDTELPVAGIKLDVETFDQMFNSLTKLWWSRLIISVRGYVINYYLKSEETIFLVDDAFINLHRAIVEGDRDTAHQILNDLDVVTNVKDIGRVLDDLASGVQISEEIHPFFMPATQDAFRRVFGPAELRTYYSAAKQKIAYFVFMRIFAALQDRWKVQSAKKKSIRFEEDPEWQPDDRVVLFEQFFQGNRTWVLTDFDRHVLMCWRPHGVAVIFGDRYTQTKVDEGYKLCSHCGMLEQHPDQFPGCPKCLDAFYCSKDCLDADEDAHTKKCH
;
A
#
# COMPACT_ATOMS: atom_id res chain seq x y z
N MET A 1 -14.39 -8.67 -14.65
CA MET A 1 -13.13 -9.25 -15.19
C MET A 1 -12.17 -9.29 -14.01
N ALA A 2 -11.38 -10.35 -13.81
CA ALA A 2 -10.49 -10.46 -12.66
C ALA A 2 -9.06 -10.61 -13.16
N LEU A 3 -8.20 -9.63 -12.84
CA LEU A 3 -6.76 -9.68 -13.11
C LEU A 3 -6.10 -10.14 -11.80
N PRO A 4 -5.67 -11.40 -11.64
CA PRO A 4 -5.06 -11.80 -10.38
C PRO A 4 -3.73 -11.06 -10.17
N VAL A 5 -3.55 -10.48 -8.99
CA VAL A 5 -2.25 -9.96 -8.52
C VAL A 5 -1.86 -10.81 -7.32
N SER A 6 -0.92 -11.73 -7.49
CA SER A 6 -0.37 -12.51 -6.38
C SER A 6 1.04 -12.04 -6.07
N MET A 7 1.42 -11.93 -4.80
CA MET A 7 2.82 -11.71 -4.42
C MET A 7 3.72 -12.91 -4.76
N GLU A 8 3.13 -14.06 -5.07
CA GLU A 8 3.85 -15.22 -5.60
C GLU A 8 4.13 -15.12 -7.09
N ASP A 9 3.55 -14.12 -7.75
CA ASP A 9 3.82 -13.81 -9.15
C ASP A 9 5.25 -13.31 -9.28
N THR A 10 6.17 -14.24 -9.51
CA THR A 10 7.61 -13.95 -9.57
C THR A 10 8.01 -13.04 -10.73
N GLU A 11 7.12 -12.84 -11.71
CA GLU A 11 7.35 -11.88 -12.80
C GLU A 11 7.06 -10.43 -12.34
N LEU A 12 6.10 -10.22 -11.44
CA LEU A 12 5.83 -8.90 -10.83
C LEU A 12 6.68 -8.65 -9.59
N PHE A 13 6.85 -9.69 -8.77
CA PHE A 13 7.50 -9.67 -7.47
C PHE A 13 8.68 -10.64 -7.46
N GLY A 14 9.75 -10.28 -8.17
CA GLY A 14 10.94 -11.11 -8.30
C GLY A 14 11.55 -11.49 -6.95
N LYS A 15 11.86 -12.78 -6.75
CA LYS A 15 12.53 -13.29 -5.54
C LYS A 15 14.00 -12.85 -5.55
N THR A 16 14.27 -11.64 -5.08
CA THR A 16 15.62 -11.04 -4.99
C THR A 16 16.09 -11.00 -3.54
N LYS A 17 17.39 -10.87 -3.27
CA LYS A 17 17.88 -10.68 -1.88
C LYS A 17 17.76 -9.25 -1.39
N CYS A 18 17.78 -8.31 -2.33
CA CYS A 18 17.65 -6.88 -2.13
C CYS A 18 16.99 -6.32 -3.39
N LEU A 19 16.15 -5.31 -3.22
CA LEU A 19 15.59 -4.57 -4.34
C LEU A 19 16.73 -3.90 -5.09
N ASP A 20 16.77 -4.14 -6.40
CA ASP A 20 17.67 -3.41 -7.27
C ASP A 20 17.27 -1.92 -7.26
N THR A 21 18.17 -1.10 -6.72
CA THR A 21 18.00 0.36 -6.65
C THR A 21 18.38 1.04 -7.96
N GLU A 22 18.94 0.31 -8.92
CA GLU A 22 19.13 0.81 -10.28
C GLU A 22 17.76 0.93 -10.95
N LEU A 23 17.16 2.10 -10.75
CA LEU A 23 15.94 2.50 -11.41
C LEU A 23 16.16 2.43 -12.92
N PRO A 24 15.30 1.74 -13.70
CA PRO A 24 15.47 1.67 -15.14
C PRO A 24 15.55 3.08 -15.73
N VAL A 25 16.51 3.27 -16.63
CA VAL A 25 17.03 4.58 -17.09
C VAL A 25 15.96 5.48 -17.75
N ALA A 26 14.85 4.92 -18.21
CA ALA A 26 13.61 5.59 -18.63
C ALA A 26 12.61 4.53 -19.10
N GLY A 27 11.31 4.87 -19.18
CA GLY A 27 10.37 4.14 -20.05
C GLY A 27 9.25 3.37 -19.36
N ILE A 28 8.95 3.65 -18.10
CA ILE A 28 7.66 3.23 -17.54
C ILE A 28 6.62 4.13 -18.21
N LYS A 29 5.68 3.57 -18.97
CA LYS A 29 4.64 4.36 -19.63
C LYS A 29 3.29 3.98 -19.06
N LEU A 30 2.63 4.95 -18.45
CA LEU A 30 1.22 4.84 -18.12
C LEU A 30 0.39 4.81 -19.40
N ASP A 31 -0.40 3.75 -19.57
CA ASP A 31 -1.42 3.69 -20.61
C ASP A 31 -2.76 4.16 -20.03
N VAL A 32 -3.14 5.40 -20.33
CA VAL A 32 -4.33 6.03 -19.75
C VAL A 32 -5.62 5.27 -20.14
N GLU A 33 -5.73 4.81 -21.39
CA GLU A 33 -6.91 4.07 -21.84
C GLU A 33 -7.04 2.73 -21.11
N THR A 34 -5.92 2.02 -20.96
CA THR A 34 -5.90 0.75 -20.23
C THR A 34 -6.19 0.96 -18.75
N PHE A 35 -5.68 2.04 -18.15
CA PHE A 35 -6.03 2.41 -16.78
C PHE A 35 -7.54 2.65 -16.65
N ASP A 36 -8.16 3.43 -17.54
CA ASP A 36 -9.61 3.65 -17.53
C ASP A 36 -10.40 2.35 -17.59
N GLN A 37 -10.00 1.42 -18.46
CA GLN A 37 -10.63 0.11 -18.56
C GLN A 37 -10.50 -0.69 -17.25
N MET A 38 -9.29 -0.73 -16.68
CA MET A 38 -9.01 -1.41 -15.42
C MET A 38 -9.79 -0.79 -14.26
N PHE A 39 -9.77 0.53 -14.12
CA PHE A 39 -10.40 1.27 -13.03
C PHE A 39 -11.93 1.05 -13.01
N ASN A 40 -12.55 0.97 -14.19
CA ASN A 40 -13.98 0.70 -14.32
C ASN A 40 -14.36 -0.78 -14.15
N SER A 41 -13.40 -1.69 -14.33
CA SER A 41 -13.66 -3.13 -14.32
C SER A 41 -13.29 -3.81 -13.00
N LEU A 42 -12.41 -3.20 -12.22
CA LEU A 42 -11.82 -3.76 -11.00
C LEU A 42 -12.40 -3.07 -9.76
N THR A 43 -12.51 -3.81 -8.66
CA THR A 43 -13.09 -3.31 -7.42
C THR A 43 -12.08 -2.48 -6.62
N LYS A 44 -12.56 -1.62 -5.71
CA LYS A 44 -11.69 -0.92 -4.75
C LYS A 44 -10.82 -1.90 -3.93
N LEU A 45 -11.37 -3.07 -3.59
CA LEU A 45 -10.63 -4.12 -2.89
C LEU A 45 -9.42 -4.60 -3.69
N TRP A 46 -9.59 -4.76 -5.00
CA TRP A 46 -8.50 -5.15 -5.89
C TRP A 46 -7.36 -4.14 -5.87
N TRP A 47 -7.67 -2.84 -6.03
CA TRP A 47 -6.69 -1.76 -5.98
C TRP A 47 -5.98 -1.68 -4.63
N SER A 48 -6.73 -1.84 -3.54
CA SER A 48 -6.17 -1.91 -2.19
C SER A 48 -5.17 -3.06 -2.06
N ARG A 49 -5.53 -4.27 -2.52
CA ARG A 49 -4.66 -5.45 -2.47
C ARG A 49 -3.42 -5.30 -3.34
N LEU A 50 -3.51 -4.65 -4.50
CA LEU A 50 -2.34 -4.31 -5.32
C LEU A 50 -1.37 -3.43 -4.53
N ILE A 51 -1.84 -2.32 -3.95
CA ILE A 51 -1.00 -1.38 -3.21
C ILE A 51 -0.34 -2.07 -2.00
N ILE A 52 -1.09 -2.84 -1.22
CA ILE A 52 -0.57 -3.61 -0.08
C ILE A 52 0.50 -4.62 -0.53
N SER A 53 0.28 -5.30 -1.66
CA SER A 53 1.24 -6.27 -2.20
C SER A 53 2.56 -5.61 -2.62
N VAL A 54 2.46 -4.47 -3.33
CA VAL A 54 3.65 -3.69 -3.71
C VAL A 54 4.37 -3.15 -2.47
N ARG A 55 3.63 -2.67 -1.48
CA ARG A 55 4.17 -2.19 -0.20
C ARG A 55 4.95 -3.28 0.54
N GLY A 56 4.36 -4.47 0.70
CA GLY A 56 5.02 -5.62 1.30
C GLY A 56 6.28 -6.03 0.55
N TYR A 57 6.23 -6.03 -0.78
CA TYR A 57 7.41 -6.29 -1.61
C TYR A 57 8.52 -5.24 -1.40
N VAL A 58 8.19 -3.95 -1.43
CA VAL A 58 9.19 -2.89 -1.26
C VAL A 58 9.87 -2.99 0.09
N ILE A 59 9.10 -3.11 1.15
CA ILE A 59 9.62 -3.10 2.51
C ILE A 59 10.50 -4.31 2.82
N ASN A 60 10.10 -5.51 2.37
CA ASN A 60 10.85 -6.73 2.66
C ASN A 60 12.21 -6.78 1.97
N TYR A 61 12.34 -6.14 0.80
CA TYR A 61 13.54 -6.21 -0.01
C TYR A 61 14.34 -4.90 -0.03
N TYR A 62 13.78 -3.79 0.47
CA TYR A 62 14.46 -2.50 0.59
C TYR A 62 14.99 -2.30 2.02
N LEU A 63 16.11 -2.98 2.33
CA LEU A 63 16.75 -2.94 3.64
C LEU A 63 17.39 -1.57 3.91
N LYS A 64 16.68 -0.68 4.63
CA LYS A 64 17.12 0.66 5.05
C LYS A 64 16.72 0.94 6.50
N SER A 65 17.04 2.13 7.02
CA SER A 65 16.68 2.57 8.36
C SER A 65 15.16 2.58 8.59
N GLU A 66 14.72 2.45 9.84
CA GLU A 66 13.31 2.60 10.27
C GLU A 66 12.67 3.88 9.70
N GLU A 67 13.39 5.00 9.75
CA GLU A 67 12.95 6.27 9.17
C GLU A 67 12.67 6.17 7.66
N THR A 68 13.49 5.43 6.92
CA THR A 68 13.28 5.24 5.48
C THR A 68 12.03 4.38 5.23
N ILE A 69 11.84 3.34 6.05
CA ILE A 69 10.64 2.49 5.98
C ILE A 69 9.38 3.31 6.27
N PHE A 70 9.43 4.18 7.29
CA PHE A 70 8.33 5.08 7.63
C PHE A 70 7.95 6.00 6.46
N LEU A 71 8.93 6.66 5.84
CA LEU A 71 8.67 7.56 4.72
C LEU A 71 8.19 6.80 3.47
N VAL A 72 8.68 5.58 3.24
CA VAL A 72 8.19 4.69 2.17
C VAL A 72 6.73 4.29 2.43
N ASP A 73 6.35 4.01 3.67
CA ASP A 73 4.96 3.73 4.05
C ASP A 73 4.04 4.94 3.79
N ASP A 74 4.49 6.16 4.09
CA ASP A 74 3.74 7.39 3.77
C ASP A 74 3.41 7.49 2.27
N ALA A 75 4.33 7.08 1.40
CA ALA A 75 4.06 7.05 -0.05
C ALA A 75 2.93 6.07 -0.41
N PHE A 76 2.89 4.89 0.24
CA PHE A 76 1.81 3.93 0.03
C PHE A 76 0.48 4.38 0.64
N ILE A 77 0.49 5.08 1.77
CA ILE A 77 -0.71 5.76 2.31
C ILE A 77 -1.26 6.73 1.26
N ASN A 78 -0.41 7.56 0.66
CA ASN A 78 -0.82 8.52 -0.36
C ASN A 78 -1.37 7.83 -1.62
N LEU A 79 -0.73 6.76 -2.08
CA LEU A 79 -1.23 5.95 -3.20
C LEU A 79 -2.62 5.37 -2.90
N HIS A 80 -2.82 4.83 -1.69
CA HIS A 80 -4.09 4.22 -1.31
C HIS A 80 -5.20 5.27 -1.21
N ARG A 81 -4.94 6.39 -0.53
CA ARG A 81 -5.87 7.53 -0.48
C ARG A 81 -6.27 8.01 -1.87
N ALA A 82 -5.33 8.14 -2.79
CA ALA A 82 -5.62 8.67 -4.12
C ALA A 82 -6.34 7.66 -5.04
N ILE A 83 -5.90 6.40 -5.05
CA ILE A 83 -6.37 5.39 -6.03
C ILE A 83 -7.59 4.61 -5.50
N VAL A 84 -7.66 4.35 -4.20
CA VAL A 84 -8.70 3.49 -3.59
C VAL A 84 -9.82 4.32 -2.98
N GLU A 85 -9.45 5.32 -2.18
CA GLU A 85 -10.43 6.17 -1.49
C GLU A 85 -10.93 7.29 -2.40
N GLY A 86 -10.02 7.89 -3.17
CA GLY A 86 -10.27 8.96 -4.10
C GLY A 86 -11.26 8.62 -5.21
N ASP A 87 -11.70 9.67 -5.89
CA ASP A 87 -12.48 9.54 -7.11
C ASP A 87 -11.57 9.25 -8.32
N ARG A 88 -12.21 9.06 -9.48
CA ARG A 88 -11.49 8.75 -10.72
C ARG A 88 -10.48 9.85 -11.07
N ASP A 89 -10.86 11.12 -10.92
CA ASP A 89 -10.00 12.24 -11.29
C ASP A 89 -8.75 12.31 -10.40
N THR A 90 -8.93 12.05 -9.09
CA THR A 90 -7.82 11.95 -8.13
C THR A 90 -6.88 10.80 -8.50
N ALA A 91 -7.42 9.64 -8.84
CA ALA A 91 -6.63 8.47 -9.25
C ALA A 91 -5.86 8.72 -10.57
N HIS A 92 -6.48 9.38 -11.56
CA HIS A 92 -5.76 9.81 -12.78
C HIS A 92 -4.65 10.80 -12.46
N GLN A 93 -4.94 11.80 -11.63
CA GLN A 93 -4.00 12.86 -11.33
C GLN A 93 -2.72 12.29 -10.70
N ILE A 94 -2.86 11.43 -9.68
CA ILE A 94 -1.69 10.82 -9.03
C ILE A 94 -0.90 9.94 -10.01
N LEU A 95 -1.57 9.12 -10.84
CA LEU A 95 -0.87 8.24 -11.76
C LEU A 95 -0.15 9.02 -12.88
N ASN A 96 -0.76 10.08 -13.41
CA ASN A 96 -0.13 10.97 -14.39
C ASN A 96 1.08 11.69 -13.77
N ASP A 97 0.96 12.17 -12.53
CA ASP A 97 2.07 12.82 -11.85
C ASP A 97 3.22 11.84 -11.58
N LEU A 98 2.91 10.59 -11.23
CA LEU A 98 3.92 9.54 -11.04
C LEU A 98 4.56 9.09 -12.36
N ASP A 99 3.82 9.07 -13.47
CA ASP A 99 4.40 8.86 -14.81
C ASP A 99 5.45 9.93 -15.12
N VAL A 100 5.16 11.20 -14.82
CA VAL A 100 6.14 12.29 -14.96
C VAL A 100 7.34 12.10 -14.02
N VAL A 101 7.09 11.88 -12.72
CA VAL A 101 8.15 11.73 -11.70
C VAL A 101 9.10 10.58 -12.02
N THR A 102 8.56 9.45 -12.44
CA THR A 102 9.36 8.23 -12.70
C THR A 102 10.13 8.26 -14.02
N ASN A 103 9.80 9.18 -14.94
CA ASN A 103 10.49 9.34 -16.22
C ASN A 103 11.48 10.52 -16.26
N VAL A 104 11.68 11.25 -15.16
CA VAL A 104 12.74 12.25 -15.10
C VAL A 104 14.11 11.55 -15.14
N LYS A 105 14.96 11.99 -16.08
CA LYS A 105 16.29 11.43 -16.26
C LYS A 105 17.14 11.61 -14.99
N ASP A 106 17.84 10.55 -14.59
CA ASP A 106 18.75 10.54 -13.43
C ASP A 106 18.08 10.96 -12.10
N ILE A 107 16.74 10.90 -12.01
CA ILE A 107 15.99 11.42 -10.86
C ILE A 107 16.40 10.81 -9.53
N GLY A 108 16.81 9.53 -9.54
CA GLY A 108 17.37 8.87 -8.36
C GLY A 108 18.52 9.66 -7.76
N ARG A 109 19.54 9.99 -8.58
CA ARG A 109 20.71 10.77 -8.15
C ARG A 109 20.32 12.21 -7.82
N VAL A 110 19.51 12.85 -8.67
CA VAL A 110 19.09 14.25 -8.49
C VAL A 110 18.39 14.45 -7.15
N LEU A 111 17.48 13.56 -6.75
CA LEU A 111 16.80 13.67 -5.45
C LEU A 111 17.75 13.43 -4.27
N ASP A 112 18.73 12.52 -4.40
CA ASP A 112 19.73 12.29 -3.34
C ASP A 112 20.66 13.51 -3.15
N ASP A 113 21.07 14.14 -4.26
CA ASP A 113 21.86 15.37 -4.27
C ASP A 113 21.07 16.52 -3.60
N LEU A 114 19.79 16.72 -3.97
CA LEU A 114 18.92 17.73 -3.35
C LEU A 114 18.71 17.48 -1.86
N ALA A 115 18.46 16.23 -1.45
CA ALA A 115 18.30 15.85 -0.05
C ALA A 115 19.58 16.11 0.77
N SER A 116 20.74 16.06 0.12
CA SER A 116 22.05 16.36 0.73
C SER A 116 22.39 17.86 0.71
N GLY A 117 21.50 18.71 0.19
CA GLY A 117 21.71 20.16 0.09
C GLY A 117 22.63 20.59 -1.06
N VAL A 118 22.92 19.70 -2.00
CA VAL A 118 23.70 20.03 -3.21
C VAL A 118 22.89 20.99 -4.08
N GLN A 119 23.55 22.05 -4.53
CA GLN A 119 22.94 23.01 -5.46
C GLN A 119 22.86 22.40 -6.86
N ILE A 120 21.66 22.36 -7.41
CA ILE A 120 21.37 21.83 -8.74
C ILE A 120 20.85 22.97 -9.62
N SER A 121 21.30 23.04 -10.87
CA SER A 121 20.80 24.03 -11.84
C SER A 121 19.29 23.92 -12.04
N GLU A 122 18.59 25.05 -12.13
CA GLU A 122 17.14 25.09 -12.38
C GLU A 122 16.73 24.33 -13.65
N GLU A 123 17.62 24.25 -14.64
CA GLU A 123 17.38 23.55 -15.91
C GLU A 123 17.19 22.03 -15.75
N ILE A 124 17.72 21.45 -14.67
CA ILE A 124 17.61 20.02 -14.35
C ILE A 124 16.90 19.78 -13.00
N HIS A 125 16.41 20.84 -12.36
CA HIS A 125 15.76 20.76 -11.06
C HIS A 125 14.28 20.40 -11.22
N PRO A 126 13.83 19.19 -10.81
CA PRO A 126 12.50 18.70 -11.16
C PRO A 126 11.34 19.52 -10.57
N PHE A 127 11.58 20.25 -9.48
CA PHE A 127 10.58 21.16 -8.90
C PHE A 127 10.48 22.53 -9.59
N PHE A 128 11.40 22.90 -10.48
CA PHE A 128 11.40 24.20 -11.18
C PHE A 128 11.28 24.07 -12.69
N MET A 129 11.57 22.91 -13.26
CA MET A 129 11.38 22.67 -14.68
C MET A 129 9.88 22.72 -15.04
N PRO A 130 9.47 23.53 -16.05
CA PRO A 130 8.07 23.67 -16.43
C PRO A 130 7.37 22.35 -16.77
N ALA A 131 8.11 21.38 -17.30
CA ALA A 131 7.58 20.07 -17.68
C ALA A 131 7.25 19.15 -16.49
N THR A 132 7.83 19.40 -15.30
CA THR A 132 7.76 18.46 -14.16
C THR A 132 7.30 19.13 -12.86
N GLN A 133 7.43 20.45 -12.73
CA GLN A 133 7.22 21.19 -11.47
C GLN A 133 5.87 20.89 -10.81
N ASP A 134 4.80 20.80 -11.60
CA ASP A 134 3.44 20.66 -11.08
C ASP A 134 3.22 19.25 -10.52
N ALA A 135 3.74 18.24 -11.22
CA ALA A 135 3.70 16.85 -10.77
C ALA A 135 4.49 16.67 -9.47
N PHE A 136 5.73 17.18 -9.42
CA PHE A 136 6.56 17.10 -8.22
C PHE A 136 5.93 17.83 -7.04
N ARG A 137 5.33 19.00 -7.28
CA ARG A 137 4.67 19.77 -6.24
C ARG A 137 3.43 19.08 -5.68
N ARG A 138 2.64 18.41 -6.52
CA ARG A 138 1.47 17.64 -6.07
C ARG A 138 1.85 16.36 -5.33
N VAL A 139 2.89 15.66 -5.77
CA VAL A 139 3.33 14.39 -5.17
C VAL A 139 4.06 14.61 -3.85
N PHE A 140 5.01 15.55 -3.82
CA PHE A 140 5.92 15.70 -2.67
C PHE A 140 5.68 16.97 -1.85
N GLY A 141 5.10 18.01 -2.45
CA GLY A 141 4.90 19.32 -1.82
C GLY A 141 5.84 20.41 -2.35
N PRO A 142 5.93 21.57 -1.68
CA PRO A 142 6.73 22.70 -2.15
C PRO A 142 8.22 22.39 -2.19
N ALA A 143 8.96 23.12 -3.02
CA ALA A 143 10.40 22.95 -3.23
C ALA A 143 11.20 23.44 -2.01
N GLU A 144 11.47 22.54 -1.06
CA GLU A 144 12.23 22.81 0.16
C GLU A 144 13.02 21.59 0.62
N LEU A 145 14.03 21.81 1.47
CA LEU A 145 14.96 20.76 1.91
C LEU A 145 14.24 19.54 2.52
N ARG A 146 13.19 19.77 3.32
CA ARG A 146 12.39 18.70 3.92
C ARG A 146 11.68 17.86 2.86
N THR A 147 11.10 18.50 1.84
CA THR A 147 10.47 17.83 0.70
C THR A 147 11.47 17.01 -0.09
N TYR A 148 12.68 17.54 -0.33
CA TYR A 148 13.72 16.80 -1.04
C TYR A 148 14.14 15.55 -0.29
N TYR A 149 14.29 15.66 1.03
CA TYR A 149 14.58 14.53 1.90
C TYR A 149 13.50 13.45 1.81
N SER A 150 12.22 13.82 1.97
CA SER A 150 11.10 12.89 1.83
C SER A 150 11.05 12.26 0.43
N ALA A 151 11.17 13.07 -0.63
CA ALA A 151 11.14 12.60 -2.01
C ALA A 151 12.26 11.59 -2.30
N ALA A 152 13.47 11.84 -1.81
CA ALA A 152 14.61 10.94 -1.97
C ALA A 152 14.37 9.55 -1.34
N LYS A 153 13.64 9.49 -0.22
CA LYS A 153 13.28 8.22 0.45
C LYS A 153 12.07 7.55 -0.18
N GLN A 154 11.06 8.33 -0.56
CA GLN A 154 9.80 7.84 -1.12
C GLN A 154 9.92 7.33 -2.56
N LYS A 155 10.90 7.83 -3.33
CA LYS A 155 11.04 7.51 -4.76
C LYS A 155 10.93 6.00 -5.05
N ILE A 156 11.56 5.15 -4.24
CA ILE A 156 11.55 3.69 -4.49
C ILE A 156 10.14 3.11 -4.48
N ALA A 157 9.25 3.60 -3.61
CA ALA A 157 7.86 3.15 -3.53
C ALA A 157 7.13 3.44 -4.84
N TYR A 158 7.22 4.68 -5.31
CA TYR A 158 6.58 5.12 -6.55
C TYR A 158 7.15 4.42 -7.78
N PHE A 159 8.47 4.26 -7.86
CA PHE A 159 9.12 3.58 -8.97
C PHE A 159 8.71 2.11 -9.07
N VAL A 160 8.74 1.38 -7.96
CA VAL A 160 8.36 -0.04 -7.95
C VAL A 160 6.87 -0.20 -8.22
N PHE A 161 6.02 0.66 -7.66
CA PHE A 161 4.59 0.68 -7.95
C PHE A 161 4.30 0.92 -9.43
N MET A 162 4.85 1.98 -10.02
CA MET A 162 4.63 2.30 -11.44
C MET A 162 5.16 1.20 -12.37
N ARG A 163 6.29 0.57 -12.04
CA ARG A 163 6.83 -0.55 -12.82
C ARG A 163 5.91 -1.76 -12.81
N ILE A 164 5.45 -2.17 -11.62
CA ILE A 164 4.52 -3.29 -11.46
C ILE A 164 3.19 -2.97 -12.15
N PHE A 165 2.72 -1.73 -11.99
CA PHE A 165 1.47 -1.30 -12.58
C PHE A 165 1.52 -1.30 -14.11
N ALA A 166 2.58 -0.79 -14.72
CA ALA A 166 2.76 -0.86 -16.18
C ALA A 166 2.78 -2.31 -16.69
N ALA A 167 3.49 -3.21 -16.00
CA ALA A 167 3.48 -4.64 -16.36
C ALA A 167 2.07 -5.26 -16.25
N LEU A 168 1.27 -4.83 -15.26
CA LEU A 168 -0.13 -5.24 -15.14
C LEU A 168 -1.00 -4.70 -16.28
N GLN A 169 -0.76 -3.47 -16.74
CA GLN A 169 -1.47 -2.90 -17.89
C GLN A 169 -1.17 -3.70 -19.18
N ASP A 170 0.09 -4.07 -19.41
CA ASP A 170 0.46 -4.89 -20.56
C ASP A 170 -0.20 -6.27 -20.50
N ARG A 171 -0.25 -6.88 -19.31
CA ARG A 171 -0.98 -8.14 -19.10
C ARG A 171 -2.48 -7.99 -19.32
N TRP A 172 -3.09 -6.90 -18.87
CA TRP A 172 -4.50 -6.62 -19.07
C TRP A 172 -4.86 -6.59 -20.55
N LYS A 173 -4.04 -5.94 -21.38
CA LYS A 173 -4.23 -5.90 -22.85
C LYS A 173 -4.21 -7.30 -23.47
N VAL A 174 -3.33 -8.18 -22.99
CA VAL A 174 -3.22 -9.56 -23.50
C VAL A 174 -4.35 -10.47 -22.97
N GLN A 175 -4.72 -10.33 -21.70
CA GLN A 175 -5.66 -11.22 -21.03
C GLN A 175 -7.13 -10.82 -21.23
N SER A 176 -7.45 -9.54 -21.42
CA SER A 176 -8.81 -9.10 -21.77
C SER A 176 -9.35 -9.80 -23.04
N ALA A 177 -8.45 -10.17 -23.96
CA ALA A 177 -8.76 -10.96 -25.16
C ALA A 177 -9.01 -12.46 -24.89
N LYS A 178 -8.54 -13.01 -23.77
CA LYS A 178 -8.68 -14.41 -23.38
C LYS A 178 -9.54 -14.49 -22.12
N LYS A 179 -10.87 -14.57 -22.29
CA LYS A 179 -11.84 -14.79 -21.19
C LYS A 179 -11.50 -16.06 -20.38
N LYS A 180 -10.58 -15.96 -19.43
CA LYS A 180 -10.39 -16.93 -18.34
C LYS A 180 -10.47 -16.16 -17.04
N SER A 181 -11.61 -16.32 -16.36
CA SER A 181 -11.83 -15.84 -15.01
C SER A 181 -10.94 -16.64 -14.04
N ILE A 182 -10.11 -15.94 -13.27
CA ILE A 182 -9.53 -16.50 -12.05
C ILE A 182 -9.88 -15.51 -10.93
N ARG A 183 -10.53 -16.06 -9.90
CA ARG A 183 -11.32 -15.36 -8.88
C ARG A 183 -10.42 -14.54 -7.95
N PHE A 184 -10.88 -13.36 -7.56
CA PHE A 184 -10.28 -12.56 -6.48
C PHE A 184 -11.29 -12.23 -5.37
N GLU A 185 -12.41 -12.94 -5.33
CA GLU A 185 -13.38 -12.87 -4.23
C GLU A 185 -13.16 -14.01 -3.22
N GLU A 186 -12.50 -15.10 -3.61
CA GLU A 186 -12.20 -16.25 -2.74
C GLU A 186 -10.94 -16.98 -3.29
N ASP A 187 -9.72 -16.73 -2.78
CA ASP A 187 -8.55 -17.63 -2.96
C ASP A 187 -7.38 -17.27 -2.02
N PRO A 188 -6.43 -18.18 -1.70
CA PRO A 188 -6.34 -18.77 -0.37
C PRO A 188 -4.89 -18.80 0.17
N GLU A 189 -4.03 -17.90 -0.31
CA GLU A 189 -2.58 -17.91 -0.04
C GLU A 189 -2.04 -16.53 0.37
N TRP A 190 -2.81 -15.81 1.19
CA TRP A 190 -2.18 -15.14 2.33
C TRP A 190 -1.89 -16.20 3.40
N GLN A 191 -0.95 -17.08 3.12
CA GLN A 191 -0.17 -17.66 4.20
C GLN A 191 0.88 -16.59 4.49
N PRO A 192 0.97 -16.06 5.72
CA PRO A 192 2.21 -15.45 6.16
C PRO A 192 3.27 -16.55 6.09
N ASP A 193 3.84 -16.76 4.90
CA ASP A 193 5.05 -17.52 4.72
C ASP A 193 6.10 -16.83 5.59
N ASP A 194 7.01 -17.59 6.17
CA ASP A 194 8.08 -17.15 7.08
C ASP A 194 9.04 -16.09 6.47
N ARG A 195 8.71 -15.60 5.27
CA ARG A 195 9.40 -14.62 4.43
C ARG A 195 8.73 -13.23 4.44
N VAL A 196 7.51 -13.08 4.95
CA VAL A 196 6.74 -11.81 4.96
C VAL A 196 6.48 -11.38 6.41
N VAL A 197 7.52 -10.85 7.07
CA VAL A 197 7.38 -10.15 8.34
C VAL A 197 8.44 -9.04 8.39
N LEU A 198 8.00 -7.79 8.57
CA LEU A 198 8.86 -6.75 9.11
C LEU A 198 9.23 -7.16 10.54
N PHE A 199 10.41 -7.75 10.71
CA PHE A 199 10.97 -8.08 12.00
C PHE A 199 11.59 -6.82 12.61
N GLU A 200 11.08 -6.39 13.76
CA GLU A 200 11.88 -5.67 14.74
C GLU A 200 11.91 -6.51 16.01
N GLN A 201 13.13 -6.90 16.41
CA GLN A 201 13.38 -7.85 17.49
C GLN A 201 13.21 -7.15 18.84
N PHE A 202 12.10 -7.35 19.53
CA PHE A 202 12.05 -7.18 20.99
C PHE A 202 12.17 -8.57 21.63
N PHE A 203 13.37 -8.90 22.13
CA PHE A 203 13.70 -9.98 23.07
C PHE A 203 12.89 -11.30 23.04
N GLN A 204 13.57 -12.42 22.72
CA GLN A 204 13.16 -13.83 22.92
C GLN A 204 11.65 -14.16 22.85
N GLY A 205 11.18 -14.38 21.62
CA GLY A 205 9.87 -14.97 21.33
C GLY A 205 9.49 -14.69 19.88
N ASN A 206 9.24 -15.71 19.07
CA ASN A 206 8.93 -15.52 17.65
C ASN A 206 7.49 -15.02 17.44
N ARG A 207 7.40 -14.03 16.54
CA ARG A 207 6.26 -13.47 15.79
C ARG A 207 5.47 -12.34 16.44
N THR A 208 5.69 -11.12 15.92
CA THR A 208 4.68 -10.06 15.96
C THR A 208 4.76 -9.25 14.67
N TRP A 209 3.62 -9.05 14.03
CA TRP A 209 3.43 -8.03 12.99
C TRP A 209 3.37 -6.67 13.68
N VAL A 210 4.35 -5.80 13.44
CA VAL A 210 4.21 -4.40 13.80
C VAL A 210 3.26 -3.79 12.77
N LEU A 211 2.02 -3.53 13.19
CA LEU A 211 1.10 -2.74 12.39
C LEU A 211 1.73 -1.37 12.18
N THR A 212 2.03 -1.03 10.94
CA THR A 212 2.53 0.30 10.61
C THR A 212 1.37 1.26 10.41
N ASP A 213 1.69 2.53 10.19
CA ASP A 213 0.66 3.54 9.96
C ASP A 213 -0.12 3.30 8.67
N PHE A 214 0.49 2.63 7.68
CA PHE A 214 -0.22 2.16 6.50
C PHE A 214 -1.25 1.09 6.85
N ASP A 215 -0.88 0.10 7.68
CA ASP A 215 -1.82 -0.95 8.12
C ASP A 215 -2.96 -0.35 8.95
N ARG A 216 -2.66 0.60 9.85
CA ARG A 216 -3.68 1.35 10.61
C ARG A 216 -4.59 2.14 9.69
N HIS A 217 -4.05 2.79 8.65
CA HIS A 217 -4.83 3.53 7.67
C HIS A 217 -5.80 2.59 6.93
N VAL A 218 -5.34 1.43 6.47
CA VAL A 218 -6.19 0.43 5.81
C VAL A 218 -7.29 -0.08 6.76
N LEU A 219 -6.94 -0.40 8.02
CA LEU A 219 -7.90 -0.82 9.03
C LEU A 219 -8.97 0.24 9.31
N MET A 220 -8.58 1.51 9.35
CA MET A 220 -9.52 2.62 9.52
C MET A 220 -10.42 2.84 8.31
N CYS A 221 -9.91 2.63 7.11
CA CYS A 221 -10.67 2.80 5.87
C CYS A 221 -11.71 1.68 5.67
N TRP A 222 -11.31 0.43 5.88
CA TRP A 222 -12.07 -0.75 5.45
C TRP A 222 -12.89 -1.44 6.55
N ARG A 223 -12.98 -0.82 7.73
CA ARG A 223 -13.70 -1.33 8.92
C ARG A 223 -14.98 -2.14 8.62
N PRO A 224 -15.25 -3.25 9.33
CA PRO A 224 -14.32 -4.10 10.10
C PRO A 224 -13.54 -5.09 9.19
N HIS A 225 -13.62 -4.95 7.87
CA HIS A 225 -13.04 -5.90 6.92
C HIS A 225 -11.56 -5.64 6.63
N GLY A 226 -10.96 -4.57 7.18
CA GLY A 226 -9.58 -4.18 6.91
C GLY A 226 -8.56 -5.28 7.22
N VAL A 227 -8.77 -6.09 8.25
CA VAL A 227 -7.91 -7.26 8.54
C VAL A 227 -7.96 -8.27 7.41
N ALA A 228 -9.13 -8.53 6.82
CA ALA A 228 -9.23 -9.43 5.67
C ALA A 228 -8.64 -8.82 4.38
N VAL A 229 -8.58 -7.50 4.29
CA VAL A 229 -7.85 -6.81 3.21
C VAL A 229 -6.34 -7.00 3.37
N ILE A 230 -5.82 -6.87 4.59
CA ILE A 230 -4.38 -6.98 4.89
C ILE A 230 -3.94 -8.43 4.87
N PHE A 231 -4.61 -9.32 5.59
CA PHE A 231 -4.19 -10.70 5.84
C PHE A 231 -4.95 -11.74 5.02
N GLY A 232 -5.92 -11.32 4.20
CA GLY A 232 -6.76 -12.24 3.45
C GLY A 232 -7.91 -12.85 4.27
N ASP A 233 -8.98 -13.20 3.57
CA ASP A 233 -10.21 -13.73 4.16
C ASP A 233 -9.98 -15.06 4.86
N ARG A 234 -9.19 -15.96 4.24
CA ARG A 234 -8.90 -17.30 4.78
C ARG A 234 -8.13 -17.25 6.09
N TYR A 235 -7.09 -16.42 6.18
CA TYR A 235 -6.32 -16.27 7.42
C TYR A 235 -7.21 -15.74 8.54
N THR A 236 -7.97 -14.69 8.24
CA THR A 236 -8.90 -14.08 9.18
C THR A 236 -9.92 -15.09 9.68
N GLN A 237 -10.55 -15.85 8.77
CA GLN A 237 -11.51 -16.90 9.13
C GLN A 237 -10.86 -17.99 9.99
N THR A 238 -9.67 -18.47 9.61
CA THR A 238 -8.94 -19.49 10.37
C THR A 238 -8.67 -19.02 11.81
N LYS A 239 -8.29 -17.75 12.00
CA LYS A 239 -8.04 -17.18 13.32
C LYS A 239 -9.31 -17.05 14.15
N VAL A 240 -10.41 -16.65 13.52
CA VAL A 240 -11.72 -16.62 14.18
C VAL A 240 -12.15 -18.03 14.60
N ASP A 241 -11.94 -19.03 13.74
CA ASP A 241 -12.24 -20.44 14.04
C ASP A 241 -11.35 -20.99 15.18
N GLU A 242 -10.11 -20.47 15.32
CA GLU A 242 -9.20 -20.75 16.44
C GLU A 242 -9.58 -20.02 17.75
N GLY A 243 -10.64 -19.20 17.74
CA GLY A 243 -11.16 -18.50 18.92
C GLY A 243 -10.66 -17.07 19.12
N TYR A 244 -9.91 -16.51 18.16
CA TYR A 244 -9.54 -15.10 18.17
C TYR A 244 -10.72 -14.23 17.75
N LYS A 245 -10.78 -13.00 18.27
CA LYS A 245 -11.87 -12.06 17.98
C LYS A 245 -11.39 -10.91 17.11
N LEU A 246 -12.33 -10.34 16.35
CA LEU A 246 -12.12 -9.08 15.64
C LEU A 246 -12.73 -7.93 16.43
N CYS A 247 -12.06 -6.79 16.45
CA CYS A 247 -12.63 -5.56 16.94
C CYS A 247 -13.86 -5.20 16.10
N SER A 248 -15.02 -5.08 16.74
CA SER A 248 -16.30 -4.79 16.10
C SER A 248 -16.30 -3.44 15.38
N HIS A 249 -15.47 -2.51 15.84
CA HIS A 249 -15.34 -1.20 15.22
C HIS A 249 -14.29 -1.16 14.10
N CYS A 250 -13.02 -1.44 14.41
CA CYS A 250 -11.92 -1.23 13.47
C CYS A 250 -11.50 -2.48 12.69
N GLY A 251 -12.07 -3.64 13.03
CA GLY A 251 -11.75 -4.91 12.40
C GLY A 251 -10.44 -5.54 12.85
N MET A 252 -9.67 -4.90 13.75
CA MET A 252 -8.40 -5.43 14.28
C MET A 252 -8.54 -6.88 14.76
N LEU A 253 -7.56 -7.73 14.50
CA LEU A 253 -7.52 -9.10 15.02
C LEU A 253 -6.80 -9.13 16.37
N GLU A 254 -7.35 -9.86 17.33
CA GLU A 254 -6.68 -10.16 18.59
C GLU A 254 -5.29 -10.78 18.36
N GLN A 255 -4.32 -10.41 19.19
CA GLN A 255 -3.00 -11.05 19.22
C GLN A 255 -2.97 -12.28 20.13
N HIS A 256 -3.87 -12.31 21.13
CA HIS A 256 -4.09 -13.44 22.01
C HIS A 256 -5.60 -13.66 22.22
N PRO A 257 -6.07 -14.91 22.34
CA PRO A 257 -7.46 -15.17 22.66
C PRO A 257 -7.92 -14.41 23.90
N ASP A 258 -9.11 -13.82 23.83
CA ASP A 258 -9.74 -13.05 24.91
C ASP A 258 -9.00 -11.75 25.30
N GLN A 259 -8.13 -11.23 24.44
CA GLN A 259 -7.45 -9.94 24.65
C GLN A 259 -8.41 -8.75 24.61
N PHE A 260 -9.39 -8.76 23.72
CA PHE A 260 -10.31 -7.64 23.55
C PHE A 260 -11.46 -7.74 24.55
N PRO A 261 -11.67 -6.70 25.38
CA PRO A 261 -12.83 -6.67 26.26
C PRO A 261 -14.12 -6.73 25.44
N GLY A 262 -15.04 -7.57 25.91
CA GLY A 262 -16.40 -7.62 25.39
C GLY A 262 -17.20 -6.38 25.82
N CYS A 263 -18.24 -6.05 25.05
CA CYS A 263 -19.21 -5.04 25.41
C CYS A 263 -19.84 -5.41 26.76
N PRO A 264 -19.79 -4.52 27.78
CA PRO A 264 -20.31 -4.83 29.12
C PRO A 264 -21.81 -5.15 29.18
N LYS A 265 -22.55 -4.84 28.11
CA LYS A 265 -24.00 -5.00 28.03
C LYS A 265 -24.39 -6.31 27.32
N CYS A 266 -23.97 -6.50 26.07
CA CYS A 266 -24.40 -7.66 25.28
C CYS A 266 -23.37 -8.79 25.19
N LEU A 267 -22.10 -8.57 25.56
CA LEU A 267 -20.98 -9.53 25.44
C LEU A 267 -20.69 -10.07 24.02
N ASP A 268 -21.44 -9.64 23.00
CA ASP A 268 -21.32 -10.11 21.60
C ASP A 268 -20.44 -9.21 20.71
N ALA A 269 -20.04 -8.03 21.19
CA ALA A 269 -19.12 -7.13 20.51
C ALA A 269 -17.81 -7.00 21.30
N PHE A 270 -16.68 -6.86 20.60
CA PHE A 270 -15.35 -6.84 21.19
C PHE A 270 -14.56 -5.65 20.65
N TYR A 271 -13.76 -5.00 21.49
CA TYR A 271 -13.10 -3.75 21.10
C TYR A 271 -11.61 -3.77 21.44
N CYS A 272 -10.76 -3.41 20.49
CA CYS A 272 -9.32 -3.37 20.71
C CYS A 272 -8.85 -2.19 21.58
N SER A 273 -9.69 -1.17 21.74
CA SER A 273 -9.42 0.00 22.57
C SER A 273 -10.72 0.66 23.04
N LYS A 274 -10.61 1.51 24.07
CA LYS A 274 -11.73 2.33 24.52
C LYS A 274 -12.21 3.27 23.41
N ASP A 275 -11.30 3.87 22.65
CA ASP A 275 -11.68 4.74 21.52
C ASP A 275 -12.54 4.00 20.47
N CYS A 276 -12.25 2.72 20.22
CA CYS A 276 -13.07 1.90 19.33
C CYS A 276 -14.45 1.57 19.91
N LEU A 277 -14.55 1.37 21.22
CA LEU A 277 -15.84 1.21 21.91
C LEU A 277 -16.65 2.50 21.83
N ASP A 278 -16.06 3.63 22.23
CA ASP A 278 -16.68 4.94 22.26
C ASP A 278 -17.14 5.38 20.85
N ALA A 279 -16.33 5.12 19.81
CA ALA A 279 -16.67 5.44 18.42
C ALA A 279 -17.72 4.50 17.81
N ASP A 280 -17.96 3.33 18.39
CA ASP A 280 -18.99 2.39 17.97
C ASP A 280 -20.31 2.56 18.75
N GLU A 281 -20.33 3.37 19.81
CA GLU A 281 -21.51 3.55 20.66
C GLU A 281 -22.75 3.94 19.85
N ASP A 282 -22.66 4.82 18.84
CA ASP A 282 -23.82 5.24 18.04
C ASP A 282 -24.40 4.14 17.12
N ALA A 283 -23.56 3.21 16.67
CA ALA A 283 -23.95 2.11 15.77
C ALA A 283 -24.36 0.86 16.57
N HIS A 284 -23.65 0.57 17.66
CA HIS A 284 -23.83 -0.60 18.50
C HIS A 284 -24.96 -0.44 19.52
N THR A 285 -25.14 0.73 20.15
CA THR A 285 -26.18 0.92 21.19
C THR A 285 -27.60 0.68 20.69
N LYS A 286 -27.86 0.85 19.39
CA LYS A 286 -29.18 0.55 18.78
C LYS A 286 -29.53 -0.94 18.72
N LYS A 287 -28.53 -1.82 18.87
CA LYS A 287 -28.69 -3.29 18.80
C LYS A 287 -28.23 -3.98 20.09
N CYS A 288 -27.72 -3.21 21.05
CA CYS A 288 -27.16 -3.69 22.30
C CYS A 288 -28.28 -3.84 23.34
N HIS A 289 -28.65 -5.08 23.65
CA HIS A 289 -29.63 -5.43 24.68
C HIS A 289 -28.99 -6.32 25.74
#